data_AF-A0A554PBD6-F1
#
_entry.id   AF-A0A554PBD6-F1
#
_cell.length_a   1.000
_cell.length_b   1.000
_cell.length_c   1.000
_cell.angle_alpha   90.00
_cell.angle_beta   90.00
_cell.angle_gamma   90.00
#
_symmetry.space_group_name_H-M   'P 1'
#
loop_
_entity.id
_entity.type
_entity.pdbx_description
1 polymer ?
#
loop_
_entity_poly.entity_id
_entity_poly.type
_entity_poly.pdbx_seq_one_letter_code
_entity_poly.pdbx_strand_id
1 'polypeptide(L)'
;MILINYFARYREQLGIGGEKIALDDSLRSVGDVRTLLMARGETWQAVLGENSLMCALNQDLCNLDAPIEDFDEIAFFPQVTGG
;
A
#
# COMPACT_ATOMS: atom_id res chain seq x y z
N MET A 1 -13.98 3.11 4.76
CA MET A 1 -12.68 3.70 5.14
C MET A 1 -11.69 2.57 5.38
N ILE A 2 -10.61 2.55 4.60
CA ILE A 2 -9.46 1.68 4.84
C ILE A 2 -8.24 2.50 5.25
N LEU A 3 -7.40 1.92 6.09
CA LEU A 3 -6.16 2.52 6.56
C LEU A 3 -5.01 2.06 5.67
N ILE A 4 -4.15 2.99 5.25
CA ILE A 4 -2.93 2.66 4.53
C ILE A 4 -1.74 3.15 5.33
N ASN A 5 -0.79 2.26 5.59
CA ASN A 5 0.46 2.55 6.29
C ASN A 5 1.65 2.32 5.37
N TYR A 6 2.64 3.23 5.43
CA TYR A 6 3.88 3.15 4.67
C TYR A 6 5.06 3.03 5.63
N PHE A 7 5.98 2.11 5.37
CA PHE A 7 7.13 1.86 6.25
C PHE A 7 8.48 2.03 5.56
N ALA A 8 9.53 2.10 6.39
CA ALA A 8 10.93 2.23 5.97
C ALA A 8 11.12 3.35 4.94
N ARG A 9 11.89 3.09 3.86
CA ARG A 9 12.17 4.08 2.83
C ARG A 9 10.93 4.58 2.09
N TYR A 10 9.82 3.83 2.09
CA TYR A 10 8.58 4.29 1.43
C TYR A 10 7.98 5.47 2.19
N ARG A 11 7.93 5.39 3.53
CA ARG A 11 7.50 6.52 4.36
C ARG A 11 8.35 7.77 4.12
N GLU A 12 9.66 7.59 4.02
CA GLU A 12 10.60 8.70 3.84
C GLU A 12 10.45 9.33 2.45
N GLN A 13 10.30 8.52 1.41
CA GLN A 13 10.16 8.99 0.03
C GLN A 13 8.78 9.61 -0.25
N LEU A 14 7.70 9.07 0.34
CA LEU A 14 6.35 9.62 0.21
C LEU A 14 6.09 10.79 1.16
N GLY A 15 6.93 10.97 2.19
CA GLY A 15 6.79 12.03 3.19
C GLY A 15 5.61 11.85 4.14
N ILE A 16 4.91 10.71 4.09
CA ILE A 16 3.76 10.40 4.95
C ILE A 16 3.88 8.98 5.51
N GLY A 17 3.50 8.80 6.79
CA GLY A 17 3.52 7.49 7.46
C GLY A 17 2.29 6.63 7.21
N GLY A 18 1.18 7.27 6.84
CA GLY A 18 -0.07 6.59 6.55
C GLY A 18 -1.18 7.58 6.27
N GLU A 19 -2.26 7.07 5.73
CA GLU A 19 -3.43 7.84 5.35
C GLU A 19 -4.70 7.00 5.41
N LYS A 20 -5.81 7.67 5.13
CA LYS A 20 -7.15 7.15 5.24
C LYS A 20 -7.85 7.37 3.91
N ILE A 21 -8.29 6.30 3.25
CA ILE A 21 -9.03 6.42 1.98
C ILE A 21 -10.44 5.85 2.10
N ALA A 22 -11.38 6.48 1.39
CA ALA A 22 -12.72 5.95 1.27
C ALA A 22 -12.66 4.64 0.46
N LEU A 23 -13.37 3.62 0.95
CA LEU A 23 -13.58 2.40 0.19
C LEU A 23 -14.75 2.66 -0.76
N ASP A 24 -14.52 2.49 -2.05
CA ASP A 24 -15.56 2.58 -3.07
C ASP A 24 -15.59 1.28 -3.90
N ASP A 25 -16.57 1.17 -4.81
CA ASP A 25 -16.77 -0.05 -5.59
C ASP A 25 -15.61 -0.39 -6.55
N SER A 26 -14.68 0.53 -6.78
CA SER A 26 -13.49 0.33 -7.61
C SER A 26 -12.32 -0.31 -6.85
N LEU A 27 -12.40 -0.34 -5.52
CA LEU A 27 -11.36 -0.89 -4.65
C LEU A 27 -11.81 -2.25 -4.11
N ARG A 28 -11.38 -3.33 -4.78
CA ARG A 28 -11.73 -4.71 -4.40
C ARG A 28 -10.56 -5.49 -3.83
N SER A 29 -9.33 -5.05 -4.12
CA SER A 29 -8.10 -5.69 -3.71
C SER A 29 -7.01 -4.72 -3.27
N VAL A 30 -5.97 -5.24 -2.61
CA VAL A 30 -4.76 -4.48 -2.29
C VAL A 30 -4.09 -3.91 -3.56
N GLY A 31 -4.17 -4.63 -4.68
CA GLY A 31 -3.67 -4.22 -5.99
C GLY A 31 -4.41 -3.03 -6.58
N ASP A 32 -5.72 -2.94 -6.38
CA ASP A 32 -6.52 -1.78 -6.79
C ASP A 32 -6.10 -0.54 -6.01
N VAL A 33 -5.92 -0.68 -4.69
CA VAL A 33 -5.42 0.39 -3.83
C VAL A 33 -4.02 0.84 -4.27
N ARG A 34 -3.11 -0.11 -4.51
CA ARG A 34 -1.77 0.20 -5.03
C ARG A 34 -1.85 1.00 -6.33
N THR A 35 -2.71 0.59 -7.26
CA THR A 35 -2.89 1.26 -8.56
C THR A 35 -3.43 2.68 -8.39
N LEU A 36 -4.44 2.85 -7.52
CA LEU A 36 -4.98 4.17 -7.17
C LEU A 36 -3.89 5.09 -6.60
N LEU A 37 -3.04 4.58 -5.71
CA LEU A 37 -1.97 5.36 -5.09
C LEU A 37 -0.88 5.75 -6.11
N MET A 38 -0.46 4.83 -6.98
CA MET A 38 0.53 5.10 -8.03
C MET A 38 0.08 6.19 -9.01
N ALA A 39 -1.23 6.32 -9.25
CA ALA A 39 -1.78 7.34 -10.14
C ALA A 39 -1.65 8.79 -9.60
N ARG A 40 -1.19 9.00 -8.36
CA ARG A 40 -1.08 10.33 -7.74
C ARG A 40 0.14 11.14 -8.19
N GLY A 41 1.07 10.54 -8.91
CA GLY A 41 2.22 11.23 -9.50
C GLY A 41 3.49 10.38 -9.55
N GLU A 42 4.55 10.95 -10.13
CA GLU A 42 5.80 10.24 -10.41
C GLU A 42 6.44 9.62 -9.15
N THR A 43 6.47 10.34 -8.03
CA THR A 43 7.02 9.81 -6.76
C THR A 43 6.26 8.58 -6.29
N TRP A 44 4.93 8.61 -6.36
CA TRP A 44 4.08 7.49 -5.94
C TRP A 44 4.29 6.27 -6.84
N GLN A 45 4.35 6.50 -8.15
CA GLN A 45 4.63 5.46 -9.12
C GLN A 45 6.04 4.87 -8.94
N ALA A 46 7.05 5.70 -8.66
CA ALA A 46 8.41 5.22 -8.44
C ALA A 46 8.53 4.35 -7.17
N VAL A 47 7.88 4.75 -6.08
CA VAL A 47 7.91 4.04 -4.79
C VAL A 47 7.07 2.77 -4.83
N LEU A 48 5.79 2.89 -5.19
CA LEU A 48 4.84 1.78 -5.14
C LEU A 48 4.87 0.94 -6.40
N GLY A 49 5.53 1.37 -7.48
CA GLY A 49 5.71 0.60 -8.71
C GLY A 49 6.84 -0.42 -8.66
N GLU A 50 7.60 -0.48 -7.57
CA GLU A 50 8.69 -1.45 -7.44
C GLU A 50 8.21 -2.91 -7.48
N ASN A 51 8.97 -3.78 -8.15
CA ASN A 51 8.68 -5.21 -8.21
C ASN A 51 8.95 -5.94 -6.88
N SER A 52 9.81 -5.37 -6.02
CA SER A 52 10.17 -5.90 -4.70
C SER A 52 9.31 -5.33 -3.57
N LEU A 53 8.23 -4.63 -3.91
CA LEU A 53 7.25 -4.16 -2.93
C LEU A 53 6.63 -5.36 -2.22
N MET A 54 6.52 -5.25 -0.90
CA MET A 54 5.76 -6.16 -0.05
C MET A 54 4.53 -5.45 0.49
N CYS A 55 3.47 -6.22 0.73
CA CYS A 55 2.27 -5.74 1.38
C CYS A 55 1.77 -6.69 2.47
N ALA A 56 1.07 -6.11 3.44
CA ALA A 56 0.32 -6.86 4.44
C ALA A 56 -1.11 -6.30 4.53
N LEU A 57 -2.06 -7.19 4.78
CA LEU A 57 -3.45 -6.88 5.06
C LEU A 57 -3.73 -7.33 6.49
N ASN A 58 -4.19 -6.41 7.34
CA ASN A 58 -4.49 -6.67 8.75
C ASN A 58 -3.33 -7.36 9.50
N GLN A 59 -2.10 -6.88 9.27
CA GLN A 59 -0.84 -7.39 9.84
C GLN A 59 -0.35 -8.73 9.28
N ASP A 60 -1.09 -9.35 8.35
CA ASP A 60 -0.68 -10.59 7.69
C ASP A 60 -0.12 -10.31 6.29
N LEU A 61 1.03 -10.91 5.98
CA LEU A 61 1.63 -10.82 4.65
C LEU A 61 0.66 -11.36 3.59
N CYS A 62 0.45 -10.58 2.53
CA CYS A 62 -0.50 -10.89 1.50
C CYS A 62 0.04 -10.55 0.12
N ASN A 63 -0.64 -11.07 -0.90
CA ASN A 63 -0.39 -10.68 -2.29
C ASN A 63 -1.34 -9.55 -2.70
N LEU A 64 -1.07 -8.94 -3.85
CA LEU A 64 -1.89 -7.83 -4.37
C LEU A 64 -3.34 -8.25 -4.69
N ASP A 65 -3.59 -9.53 -4.95
CA ASP A 65 -4.94 -10.05 -5.19
C ASP A 65 -5.77 -10.25 -3.91
N ALA A 66 -5.20 -9.93 -2.73
CA ALA A 66 -5.91 -10.06 -1.47
C ALA A 66 -7.14 -9.13 -1.46
N PRO A 67 -8.34 -9.67 -1.20
CA PRO A 67 -9.57 -8.87 -1.15
C PRO A 67 -9.53 -7.95 0.07
N ILE A 68 -10.15 -6.77 -0.08
CA ILE A 68 -10.23 -5.77 0.99
C ILE A 68 -11.69 -5.47 1.35
N GLU A 69 -11.91 -5.18 2.62
CA GLU A 69 -13.19 -4.82 3.20
C GLU A 69 -13.13 -3.47 3.91
N ASP A 70 -14.28 -2.99 4.34
CA ASP A 70 -14.33 -1.76 5.14
C ASP A 70 -13.58 -1.96 6.46
N PHE A 71 -12.87 -0.92 6.91
CA PHE A 71 -12.02 -0.91 8.11
C PHE A 71 -10.72 -1.73 8.04
N ASP A 72 -10.38 -2.31 6.89
CA ASP A 72 -9.09 -2.98 6.71
C ASP A 72 -7.89 -2.04 6.82
N GLU A 73 -6.78 -2.62 7.26
CA GLU A 73 -5.48 -1.97 7.29
C GLU A 73 -4.51 -2.60 6.29
N ILE A 74 -4.00 -1.79 5.37
CA ILE A 74 -3.03 -2.17 4.37
C ILE A 74 -1.68 -1.54 4.71
N ALA A 75 -0.62 -2.34 4.73
CA ALA A 75 0.74 -1.86 4.87
C ALA A 75 1.52 -2.06 3.57
N PHE A 76 2.22 -1.03 3.11
CA PHE A 76 3.18 -1.10 2.00
C PHE A 76 4.60 -0.84 2.50
N PHE A 77 5.52 -1.73 2.13
CA PHE A 77 6.91 -1.64 2.58
C PHE A 77 7.84 -2.33 1.59
N PRO A 78 9.11 -1.89 1.50
CA PRO A 78 10.10 -2.57 0.67
C PRO A 78 10.43 -3.96 1.24
N GLN A 79 10.93 -4.85 0.39
CA GLN A 79 11.53 -6.10 0.88
C GLN A 79 12.58 -5.83 1.95
N VAL A 80 12.40 -6.45 3.12
CA VAL A 80 13.37 -6.36 4.21
C VAL A 80 14.56 -7.24 3.85
N THR A 81 15.67 -6.63 3.42
CA THR A 81 16.96 -7.30 3.47
C THR A 81 17.37 -7.33 4.94
N GLY A 82 17.07 -8.42 5.64
CA GLY A 82 17.57 -8.63 6.99
C GLY A 82 19.08 -8.47 7.02
N GLY A 83 19.56 -7.69 7.98
CA GLY A 83 20.96 -7.73 8.43
C GLY A 83 21.19 -8.90 9.37
#